data_AF-A0A970RN00-F1
#
_entry.id   AF-A0A970RN00-F1
#
_cell.length_a   1.000
_cell.length_b   1.000
_cell.length_c   1.000
_cell.angle_alpha   90.00
_cell.angle_beta   90.00
_cell.angle_gamma   90.00
#
_symmetry.space_group_name_H-M   'P 1'
#
loop_
_entity.id
_entity.type
_entity.pdbx_description
1 polymer ?
#
loop_
_entity_poly.entity_id
_entity_poly.type
_entity_poly.pdbx_seq_one_letter_code
_entity_poly.pdbx_strand_id
1 'polypeptide(L)'
;MRIYYPMGNRIVTAFEWADEAISLVVENNSLEMYLSLEPLYNKVQASAQRLLRLSRAELSYRRDCKYDSVIGQGNKYSAEAVAYRSGVLKKWTQSVLYLTPVPSKAPERFMGILAGTAAAIAMTFATLAAIFAERFFLKNSMQWALLVILAYVFKDRIKEGLRRFFAKVVPRLLADQIASFVSPRTGKSLSKAKVIIELTKASKVPQRIREVRKERSNPFLDLLPVEDVVHYTRYVKILKNERGKTVGPWINAISVITRIRIDDFLKEMDDPSDVMYVSSDEGDFEQQNSERVYHLHLIIQETSIEDNIDHIQHYRVVLNKSGIIRLENLSQ
;
A
#
# COMPACT_ATOMS: atom_id res chain seq x y z
N MET A 1 24.51 -38.51 -4.22
CA MET A 1 25.32 -38.38 -5.46
C MET A 1 24.45 -37.64 -6.46
N ARG A 2 24.81 -36.40 -6.85
CA ARG A 2 23.96 -35.56 -7.71
C ARG A 2 24.05 -36.10 -9.15
N ILE A 3 22.97 -36.69 -9.66
CA ILE A 3 22.93 -37.24 -11.01
C ILE A 3 22.75 -36.09 -11.98
N TYR A 4 23.77 -35.83 -12.80
CA TYR A 4 23.77 -34.74 -13.76
C TYR A 4 23.06 -35.19 -15.04
N TYR A 5 21.88 -34.62 -15.33
CA TYR A 5 21.13 -34.91 -16.56
C TYR A 5 21.55 -33.93 -17.67
N PRO A 6 22.03 -34.40 -18.85
CA PRO A 6 22.64 -33.54 -19.88
C PRO A 6 21.69 -32.52 -20.55
N MET A 7 20.37 -32.67 -20.36
CA MET A 7 19.34 -31.72 -20.82
C MET A 7 18.51 -31.12 -19.66
N GLY A 8 18.96 -31.33 -18.42
CA GLY A 8 18.29 -30.89 -17.20
C GLY A 8 16.88 -31.48 -17.07
N ASN A 9 16.71 -32.55 -16.31
CA ASN A 9 15.36 -33.00 -15.97
C ASN A 9 14.72 -31.93 -15.07
N ARG A 10 13.96 -31.01 -15.68
CA ARG A 10 13.31 -29.88 -14.99
C ARG A 10 12.46 -30.32 -13.81
N ILE A 11 11.93 -31.56 -13.85
CA ILE A 11 11.15 -32.13 -12.75
C ILE A 11 12.07 -32.44 -11.56
N VAL A 12 13.24 -33.03 -11.80
CA VAL A 12 14.23 -33.29 -10.74
C VAL A 12 14.74 -31.99 -10.15
N THR A 13 15.09 -31.00 -10.98
CA THR A 13 15.51 -29.68 -10.49
C THR A 13 14.41 -28.99 -9.70
N ALA A 14 13.15 -29.06 -10.15
CA ALA A 14 12.01 -28.52 -9.42
C ALA A 14 11.79 -29.23 -8.07
N PHE A 15 11.98 -30.56 -8.03
CA PHE A 15 11.93 -31.33 -6.79
C PHE A 15 13.04 -30.90 -5.82
N GLU A 16 14.30 -30.82 -6.27
CA GLU A 16 15.42 -30.35 -5.45
C GLU A 16 15.18 -28.93 -4.91
N TRP A 17 14.65 -28.02 -5.74
CA TRP A 17 14.36 -26.65 -5.31
C TRP A 17 13.19 -26.59 -4.33
N ALA A 18 12.16 -27.42 -4.52
CA ALA A 18 11.04 -27.50 -3.59
C ALA A 18 11.50 -28.04 -2.23
N ASP A 19 12.29 -29.12 -2.23
CA ASP A 19 12.84 -29.72 -1.02
C ASP A 19 13.75 -28.76 -0.25
N GLU A 20 14.69 -28.11 -0.95
CA GLU A 20 15.57 -27.10 -0.36
C GLU A 20 14.77 -25.92 0.23
N ALA A 21 13.74 -25.45 -0.47
CA ALA A 21 12.88 -24.37 -0.01
C ALA A 21 12.04 -24.76 1.22
N ILE A 22 11.51 -25.98 1.27
CA ILE A 22 10.76 -26.49 2.43
C ILE A 22 11.69 -26.52 3.65
N SER A 23 12.89 -27.07 3.51
CA SER A 23 13.86 -27.13 4.60
C SER A 23 14.23 -25.74 5.13
N LEU A 24 14.44 -24.76 4.24
CA LEU A 24 14.68 -23.36 4.64
C LEU A 24 13.49 -22.74 5.38
N VAL A 25 12.26 -23.01 4.95
CA VAL A 25 11.06 -22.50 5.62
C VAL A 25 10.89 -23.12 7.00
N VAL A 26 11.13 -24.42 7.14
CA VAL A 26 11.05 -25.12 8.44
C VAL A 26 12.10 -24.60 9.41
N GLU A 27 13.35 -24.46 8.96
CA GLU A 27 14.42 -23.92 9.80
C GLU A 27 14.12 -22.49 10.27
N ASN A 28 13.81 -21.58 9.34
CA ASN A 28 13.58 -20.17 9.65
C ASN A 28 12.39 -19.99 10.61
N ASN A 29 11.25 -20.64 10.33
CA ASN A 29 10.10 -20.57 11.22
C ASN A 29 10.41 -21.17 12.60
N SER A 30 11.19 -22.27 12.65
CA SER A 30 11.58 -22.87 13.93
C SER A 30 12.45 -21.92 14.76
N LEU A 31 13.38 -21.20 14.12
CA LEU A 31 14.22 -20.19 14.77
C LEU A 31 13.41 -18.96 15.21
N GLU A 32 12.55 -18.42 14.34
CA GLU A 32 11.68 -17.28 14.68
C GLU A 32 10.77 -17.62 15.86
N MET A 33 10.16 -18.81 15.86
CA MET A 33 9.35 -19.29 16.99
C MET A 33 10.21 -19.47 18.25
N TYR A 34 11.42 -20.03 18.13
CA TYR A 34 12.33 -20.18 19.26
C TYR A 34 12.67 -18.83 19.90
N LEU A 35 13.01 -17.82 19.10
CA LEU A 35 13.30 -16.46 19.59
C LEU A 35 12.06 -15.81 20.22
N SER A 36 10.88 -16.00 19.61
CA SER A 36 9.62 -15.47 20.14
C SER A 36 9.23 -16.07 21.49
N LEU A 37 9.74 -17.26 21.82
CA LEU A 37 9.50 -17.92 23.11
C LEU A 37 10.45 -17.46 24.23
N GLU A 38 11.43 -16.59 23.96
CA GLU A 38 12.41 -16.11 24.94
C GLU A 38 11.80 -15.62 26.26
N PRO A 39 10.71 -14.83 26.28
CA PRO A 39 10.07 -14.39 27.52
C PRO A 39 9.44 -15.54 28.34
N LEU A 40 9.21 -16.70 27.72
CA LEU A 40 8.50 -17.84 28.28
C LEU A 40 9.39 -19.08 28.47
N TYR A 41 10.71 -18.97 28.27
CA TYR A 41 11.61 -20.13 28.30
C TYR A 41 11.51 -20.96 29.58
N ASN A 42 11.33 -20.33 30.74
CA ASN A 42 11.17 -21.04 32.02
C ASN A 42 9.91 -21.92 32.07
N LYS A 43 8.90 -21.66 31.23
CA LYS A 43 7.63 -22.41 31.18
C LYS A 43 7.59 -23.42 30.03
N VAL A 44 8.29 -23.16 28.91
CA VAL A 44 8.21 -23.97 27.68
C VAL A 44 9.57 -24.45 27.17
N GLN A 45 10.53 -24.67 28.07
CA GLN A 45 11.93 -25.03 27.74
C GLN A 45 12.04 -26.23 26.79
N ALA A 46 11.28 -27.31 27.04
CA ALA A 46 11.31 -28.51 26.20
C ALA A 46 10.88 -28.22 24.75
N SER A 47 9.86 -27.38 24.56
CA SER A 47 9.38 -26.96 23.24
C SER A 47 10.42 -26.09 22.52
N ALA A 48 11.02 -25.13 23.24
CA ALA A 48 12.07 -24.27 22.70
C ALA A 48 13.28 -25.11 22.23
N GLN A 49 13.75 -26.05 23.05
CA GLN A 49 14.85 -26.95 22.67
C GLN A 49 14.50 -27.83 21.47
N ARG A 50 13.25 -28.29 21.36
CA ARG A 50 12.79 -29.06 20.21
C ARG A 50 12.83 -28.26 18.91
N LEU A 51 12.44 -26.99 18.94
CA LEU A 51 12.53 -26.07 17.79
C LEU A 51 13.97 -25.84 17.35
N LEU A 52 14.88 -25.61 18.32
CA LEU A 52 16.30 -25.44 18.02
C LEU A 52 16.92 -26.72 17.42
N ARG A 53 16.53 -27.90 17.95
CA ARG A 53 16.97 -29.19 17.39
C ARG A 53 16.45 -29.41 15.97
N LEU A 54 15.19 -29.03 15.70
CA LEU A 54 14.60 -29.10 14.37
C LEU A 54 15.35 -28.22 13.37
N SER A 55 15.60 -26.95 13.73
CA SER A 55 16.41 -26.03 12.92
C SER A 55 17.80 -26.60 12.60
N ARG A 56 18.50 -27.16 13.60
CA ARG A 56 19.81 -27.79 13.40
C ARG A 56 19.73 -29.02 12.50
N ALA A 57 18.69 -29.84 12.63
CA ALA A 57 18.48 -31.02 11.80
C ALA A 57 18.29 -30.64 10.32
N GLU A 58 17.50 -29.60 10.05
CA GLU A 58 17.30 -29.06 8.69
C GLU A 58 18.60 -28.52 8.09
N LEU A 59 19.40 -27.79 8.88
CA LEU A 59 20.71 -27.31 8.41
C LEU A 59 21.67 -28.46 8.05
N SER A 60 21.71 -29.50 8.88
CA SER A 60 22.51 -30.72 8.61
C SER A 60 22.00 -31.46 7.38
N TYR A 61 20.69 -31.59 7.23
CA TYR A 61 20.07 -32.19 6.05
C TYR A 61 20.49 -31.49 4.75
N ARG A 62 20.44 -30.15 4.71
CA ARG A 62 20.87 -29.40 3.53
C ARG A 62 22.37 -29.50 3.25
N ARG A 63 23.19 -29.70 4.28
CA ARG A 63 24.63 -30.01 4.12
C ARG A 63 24.84 -31.37 3.46
N ASP A 64 24.12 -32.39 3.93
CA ASP A 64 24.22 -33.76 3.40
C ASP A 64 23.75 -33.83 1.94
N CYS A 65 22.68 -33.10 1.61
CA CYS A 65 22.16 -32.94 0.25
C CYS A 65 23.03 -32.03 -0.64
N LYS A 66 24.03 -31.33 -0.08
CA LYS A 66 24.92 -30.39 -0.77
C LYS A 66 24.16 -29.25 -1.48
N TYR A 67 23.18 -28.67 -0.79
CA TYR A 67 22.44 -27.52 -1.31
C TYR A 67 23.22 -26.20 -1.17
N ASP A 68 22.93 -25.26 -2.07
CA ASP A 68 23.60 -23.96 -2.15
C ASP A 68 23.18 -22.99 -1.02
N SER A 69 22.11 -23.33 -0.29
CA SER A 69 21.58 -22.59 0.86
C SER A 69 22.31 -22.84 2.19
N VAL A 70 23.53 -23.37 2.15
CA VAL A 70 24.35 -23.60 3.35
C VAL A 70 25.55 -22.65 3.38
N ILE A 71 25.73 -21.97 4.51
CA ILE A 71 26.90 -21.12 4.76
C ILE A 71 28.15 -22.01 4.88
N GLY A 72 29.11 -21.83 3.98
CA GLY A 72 30.47 -22.35 4.14
C GLY A 72 31.23 -21.51 5.15
N GLN A 73 31.80 -22.14 6.19
CA GLN A 73 32.62 -21.43 7.18
C GLN A 73 33.80 -20.74 6.48
N GLY A 74 33.89 -19.42 6.58
CA GLY A 74 35.08 -18.65 6.20
C GLY A 74 35.00 -17.79 4.94
N ASN A 75 33.88 -17.74 4.22
CA ASN A 75 33.77 -16.89 3.03
C ASN A 75 32.63 -15.87 3.15
N LYS A 76 32.92 -14.56 3.10
CA LYS A 76 31.93 -13.47 3.13
C LYS A 76 30.95 -13.56 1.94
N TYR A 77 31.41 -14.13 0.81
CA TYR A 77 30.58 -14.45 -0.35
C TYR A 77 29.55 -15.57 -0.09
N SER A 78 29.66 -16.34 1.00
CA SER A 78 28.71 -17.43 1.33
C SER A 78 27.40 -16.92 1.92
N ALA A 79 27.41 -15.88 2.76
CA ALA A 79 26.17 -15.36 3.37
C ALA A 79 25.30 -14.65 2.33
N GLU A 80 25.91 -13.85 1.46
CA GLU A 80 25.22 -13.21 0.34
C GLU A 80 24.65 -14.24 -0.64
N ALA A 81 25.43 -15.27 -0.99
CA ALA A 81 24.98 -16.34 -1.88
C ALA A 81 23.78 -17.11 -1.28
N VAL A 82 23.81 -17.41 0.03
CA VAL A 82 22.69 -18.06 0.73
C VAL A 82 21.46 -17.16 0.76
N ALA A 83 21.64 -15.86 1.04
CA ALA A 83 20.53 -14.90 1.01
C ALA A 83 19.92 -14.78 -0.40
N TYR A 84 20.77 -14.72 -1.43
CA TYR A 84 20.35 -14.72 -2.83
C TYR A 84 19.61 -16.01 -3.20
N ARG A 85 20.15 -17.18 -2.87
CA ARG A 85 19.55 -18.49 -3.11
C ARG A 85 18.19 -18.60 -2.43
N SER A 86 18.11 -18.21 -1.17
CA SER A 86 16.85 -18.17 -0.40
C SER A 86 15.83 -17.24 -1.07
N GLY A 87 16.27 -16.07 -1.55
CA GLY A 87 15.44 -15.15 -2.31
C GLY A 87 14.91 -15.74 -3.64
N VAL A 88 15.75 -16.47 -4.38
CA VAL A 88 15.36 -17.16 -5.62
C VAL A 88 14.35 -18.26 -5.34
N LEU A 89 14.63 -19.13 -4.36
CA LEU A 89 13.75 -20.22 -3.96
C LEU A 89 12.40 -19.71 -3.47
N LYS A 90 12.39 -18.64 -2.65
CA LYS A 90 11.17 -17.98 -2.20
C LYS A 90 10.36 -17.44 -3.37
N LYS A 91 10.98 -16.71 -4.30
CA LYS A 91 10.31 -16.19 -5.49
C LYS A 91 9.73 -17.32 -6.34
N TRP A 92 10.48 -18.41 -6.54
CA TRP A 92 10.02 -19.54 -7.34
C TRP A 92 8.84 -20.26 -6.68
N THR A 93 9.00 -20.70 -5.42
CA THR A 93 7.97 -21.46 -4.69
C THR A 93 6.72 -20.64 -4.37
N GLN A 94 6.87 -19.38 -3.98
CA GLN A 94 5.75 -18.54 -3.53
C GLN A 94 5.14 -17.69 -4.65
N SER A 95 5.73 -17.67 -5.86
CA SER A 95 5.16 -16.95 -7.02
C SER A 95 3.69 -17.27 -7.27
N VAL A 96 3.28 -18.51 -7.01
CA VAL A 96 1.89 -18.98 -7.19
C VAL A 96 0.91 -18.35 -6.21
N LEU A 97 1.40 -17.82 -5.07
CA LEU A 97 0.60 -17.15 -4.04
C LEU A 97 0.47 -15.64 -4.30
N TYR A 98 1.36 -15.07 -5.12
CA TYR A 98 1.32 -13.65 -5.45
C TYR A 98 0.45 -13.41 -6.68
N LEU A 99 -0.51 -12.50 -6.54
CA LEU A 99 -1.33 -12.05 -7.66
C LEU A 99 -0.62 -10.92 -8.39
N THR A 100 -0.64 -10.97 -9.72
CA THR A 100 -0.06 -9.90 -10.55
C THR A 100 -1.05 -8.74 -10.64
N PRO A 101 -0.69 -7.53 -10.19
CA PRO A 101 -1.53 -6.35 -10.38
C PRO A 101 -1.50 -5.90 -11.83
N VAL A 102 -2.67 -5.80 -12.45
CA VAL A 102 -2.85 -5.22 -13.79
C VAL A 102 -3.59 -3.90 -13.63
N PRO A 103 -2.91 -2.74 -13.80
CA PRO A 103 -3.55 -1.44 -13.68
C PRO A 103 -4.58 -1.24 -14.80
N SER A 104 -5.71 -0.65 -14.48
CA SER A 104 -6.76 -0.32 -15.43
C SER A 104 -6.63 1.10 -15.94
N LYS A 105 -6.71 1.28 -17.26
CA LYS A 105 -6.79 2.59 -17.91
C LYS A 105 -8.20 3.21 -17.87
N ALA A 106 -9.13 2.62 -17.11
CA ALA A 106 -10.50 3.12 -17.04
C ALA A 106 -10.59 4.59 -16.57
N PRO A 107 -9.88 5.03 -15.52
CA PRO A 107 -9.91 6.44 -15.10
C PRO A 107 -9.46 7.40 -16.21
N GLU A 108 -8.35 7.08 -16.90
CA GLU A 108 -7.83 7.87 -18.03
C GLU A 108 -8.85 7.96 -19.17
N ARG A 109 -9.48 6.84 -19.54
CA ARG A 109 -10.52 6.81 -20.59
C ARG A 109 -11.72 7.66 -20.21
N PHE A 110 -12.18 7.59 -18.95
CA PHE A 110 -13.28 8.41 -18.46
C PHE A 110 -12.94 9.91 -18.49
N MET A 111 -11.71 10.29 -18.10
CA MET A 111 -11.25 11.67 -18.24
C MET A 111 -11.21 12.13 -19.70
N GLY A 112 -10.82 11.23 -20.62
CA GLY A 112 -10.87 11.48 -22.06
C GLY A 112 -12.29 11.77 -22.57
N ILE A 113 -13.28 11.01 -22.14
CA ILE A 113 -14.69 11.24 -22.49
C ILE A 113 -15.15 12.62 -22.00
N LEU A 114 -14.87 12.96 -20.74
CA LEU A 114 -15.25 14.26 -20.17
C LEU A 114 -14.56 15.43 -20.88
N ALA A 115 -13.28 15.27 -21.23
CA ALA A 115 -12.57 16.26 -22.03
C ALA A 115 -13.17 16.41 -23.44
N GLY A 116 -13.62 15.29 -24.04
CA GLY A 116 -14.37 15.29 -25.29
C GLY A 116 -15.71 16.03 -25.18
N THR A 117 -16.47 15.78 -24.12
CA THR A 117 -17.73 16.49 -23.82
C THR A 117 -17.48 18.00 -23.65
N ALA A 118 -16.44 18.39 -22.90
CA ALA A 118 -16.06 19.80 -22.76
C ALA A 118 -15.74 20.45 -24.12
N ALA A 119 -15.01 19.73 -25.00
CA ALA A 119 -14.70 20.21 -26.33
C ALA A 119 -15.96 20.34 -27.21
N ALA A 120 -16.89 19.38 -27.12
CA ALA A 120 -18.15 19.41 -27.85
C ALA A 120 -19.00 20.61 -27.44
N ILE A 121 -19.20 20.84 -26.13
CA ILE A 121 -19.95 22.00 -25.61
C ILE A 121 -19.32 23.32 -26.10
N ALA A 122 -17.99 23.43 -26.01
CA ALA A 122 -17.28 24.61 -26.46
C ALA A 122 -17.39 24.83 -27.98
N MET A 123 -17.32 23.76 -28.78
CA MET A 123 -17.54 23.84 -30.23
C MET A 123 -18.97 24.26 -30.56
N THR A 124 -19.98 23.70 -29.89
CA THR A 124 -21.38 24.12 -30.08
C THR A 124 -21.55 25.60 -29.82
N PHE A 125 -20.94 26.14 -28.76
CA PHE A 125 -20.96 27.58 -28.48
C PHE A 125 -20.35 28.40 -29.63
N ALA A 126 -19.14 28.06 -30.10
CA ALA A 126 -18.50 28.78 -31.20
C ALA A 126 -19.32 28.73 -32.49
N THR A 127 -19.88 27.57 -32.83
CA THR A 127 -20.72 27.42 -34.02
C THR A 127 -21.99 28.26 -33.93
N LEU A 128 -22.66 28.27 -32.78
CA LEU A 128 -23.85 29.11 -32.57
C LEU A 128 -23.51 30.60 -32.67
N ALA A 129 -22.37 31.03 -32.11
CA ALA A 129 -21.91 32.41 -32.21
C ALA A 129 -21.55 32.81 -33.66
N ALA A 130 -20.97 31.90 -34.44
CA ALA A 130 -20.69 32.12 -35.86
C ALA A 130 -21.99 32.25 -36.67
N ILE A 131 -22.97 31.35 -36.45
CA ILE A 131 -24.30 31.44 -37.08
C ILE A 131 -25.00 32.75 -36.71
N PHE A 132 -24.90 33.16 -35.45
CA PHE A 132 -25.44 34.44 -34.99
C PHE A 132 -24.76 35.62 -35.71
N ALA A 133 -23.43 35.62 -35.81
CA ALA A 133 -22.68 36.66 -36.50
C ALA A 133 -23.08 36.78 -37.97
N GLU A 134 -23.25 35.65 -38.67
CA GLU A 134 -23.68 35.61 -40.07
C GLU A 134 -25.12 36.12 -40.29
N ARG A 135 -25.99 36.02 -39.27
CA ARG A 135 -27.36 36.55 -39.36
C ARG A 135 -27.45 38.07 -39.16
N PHE A 136 -26.61 38.63 -38.30
CA PHE A 136 -26.69 40.04 -37.90
C PHE A 136 -25.71 40.96 -38.64
N PHE A 137 -24.59 40.42 -39.12
CA PHE A 137 -23.55 41.17 -39.81
C PHE A 137 -23.32 40.64 -41.22
N LEU A 138 -22.96 41.53 -42.13
CA LEU A 138 -22.51 41.13 -43.46
C LEU A 138 -21.27 40.23 -43.34
N LYS A 139 -21.31 39.09 -44.01
CA LYS A 139 -20.19 38.16 -44.06
C LYS A 139 -18.93 38.88 -44.56
N ASN A 140 -17.79 38.61 -43.92
CA ASN A 140 -16.50 39.27 -44.16
C ASN A 140 -16.42 40.76 -43.77
N SER A 141 -17.43 41.32 -43.09
CA SER A 141 -17.29 42.63 -42.46
C SER A 141 -16.33 42.57 -41.27
N MET A 142 -15.74 43.71 -40.91
CA MET A 142 -14.89 43.82 -39.73
C MET A 142 -15.61 43.40 -38.44
N GLN A 143 -16.90 43.74 -38.33
CA GLN A 143 -17.74 43.41 -37.17
C GLN A 143 -17.97 41.90 -37.07
N TRP A 144 -18.27 41.24 -38.20
CA TRP A 144 -18.40 39.79 -38.28
C TRP A 144 -17.10 39.09 -37.85
N ALA A 145 -15.96 39.52 -38.41
CA ALA A 145 -14.66 38.91 -38.12
C ALA A 145 -14.29 39.05 -36.64
N LEU A 146 -14.51 40.23 -36.06
CA LEU A 146 -14.21 40.50 -34.66
C LEU A 146 -15.07 39.63 -33.73
N LEU A 147 -16.36 39.44 -34.03
CA LEU A 147 -17.24 38.57 -33.25
C LEU A 147 -16.81 37.10 -33.33
N VAL A 148 -16.46 36.59 -34.51
CA VAL A 148 -15.99 35.21 -34.69
C VAL A 148 -14.68 34.96 -33.94
N ILE A 149 -13.73 35.90 -34.00
CA ILE A 149 -12.47 35.82 -33.25
C ILE A 149 -12.74 35.78 -31.75
N LEU A 150 -13.60 36.68 -31.24
CA LEU A 150 -13.98 36.68 -29.82
C LEU A 150 -14.63 35.35 -29.42
N ALA A 151 -15.58 34.85 -30.21
CA ALA A 151 -16.24 33.58 -29.96
C ALA A 151 -15.23 32.41 -29.89
N TYR A 152 -14.20 32.44 -30.73
CA TYR A 152 -13.14 31.43 -30.71
C TYR A 152 -12.31 31.48 -29.42
N VAL A 153 -11.95 32.67 -28.94
CA VAL A 153 -11.25 32.85 -27.66
C VAL A 153 -12.14 32.40 -26.49
N PHE A 154 -13.41 32.76 -26.50
CA PHE A 154 -14.37 32.34 -25.46
C PHE A 154 -14.58 30.83 -25.43
N LYS A 155 -14.66 30.17 -26.60
CA LYS A 155 -14.70 28.70 -26.70
C LYS A 155 -13.54 28.07 -25.93
N ASP A 156 -12.32 28.55 -26.11
CA ASP A 156 -11.15 27.99 -25.42
C ASP A 156 -11.25 28.17 -23.90
N ARG A 157 -11.75 29.32 -23.44
CA ARG A 157 -11.98 29.57 -22.00
C ARG A 157 -13.08 28.69 -21.43
N ILE A 158 -14.17 28.47 -22.17
CA ILE A 158 -15.26 27.54 -21.79
C ILE A 158 -14.71 26.11 -21.70
N LYS A 159 -13.99 25.64 -22.72
CA LYS A 159 -13.41 24.30 -22.76
C LYS A 159 -12.47 24.06 -21.58
N GLU A 160 -11.56 25.00 -21.30
CA GLU A 160 -10.65 24.91 -20.16
C GLU A 160 -11.40 24.95 -18.82
N GLY A 161 -12.37 25.84 -18.68
CA GLY A 161 -13.22 25.94 -17.49
C GLY A 161 -13.95 24.64 -17.19
N LEU A 162 -14.60 24.06 -18.20
CA LEU A 162 -15.27 22.77 -18.11
C LEU A 162 -14.30 21.63 -17.81
N ARG A 163 -13.13 21.60 -18.46
CA ARG A 163 -12.12 20.58 -18.19
C ARG A 163 -11.64 20.63 -16.74
N ARG A 164 -11.38 21.83 -16.20
CA ARG A 164 -10.99 22.02 -14.80
C ARG A 164 -12.14 21.67 -13.85
N PHE A 165 -13.37 22.02 -14.18
CA PHE A 165 -14.55 21.66 -13.40
C PHE A 165 -14.71 20.14 -13.31
N PHE A 166 -14.67 19.44 -14.45
CA PHE A 166 -14.73 17.97 -14.48
C PHE A 166 -13.55 17.34 -13.74
N ALA A 167 -12.35 17.87 -13.91
CA ALA A 167 -11.17 17.41 -13.18
C ALA A 167 -11.23 17.65 -11.67
N LYS A 168 -12.08 18.58 -11.17
CA LYS A 168 -12.26 18.83 -9.72
C LYS A 168 -13.46 18.10 -9.11
N VAL A 169 -14.54 17.94 -9.87
CA VAL A 169 -15.81 17.39 -9.36
C VAL A 169 -15.85 15.86 -9.49
N VAL A 170 -15.29 15.32 -10.57
CA VAL A 170 -15.38 13.89 -10.88
C VAL A 170 -14.40 13.01 -10.07
N PRO A 171 -13.21 13.47 -9.61
CA PRO A 171 -12.35 12.66 -8.75
C PRO A 171 -13.00 12.16 -7.46
N ARG A 172 -13.96 12.90 -6.88
CA ARG A 172 -14.72 12.42 -5.71
C ARG A 172 -15.52 11.14 -5.97
N LEU A 173 -15.70 10.77 -7.25
CA LEU A 173 -16.36 9.54 -7.69
C LEU A 173 -15.36 8.54 -8.32
N LEU A 174 -14.24 9.02 -8.84
CA LEU A 174 -13.24 8.21 -9.53
C LEU A 174 -12.23 7.64 -8.56
N ALA A 175 -11.75 6.45 -8.87
CA ALA A 175 -10.59 5.90 -8.20
C ALA A 175 -9.33 6.61 -8.66
N ASP A 176 -8.38 6.85 -7.76
CA ASP A 176 -7.01 7.18 -8.13
C ASP A 176 -6.33 5.97 -8.77
N GLN A 177 -6.61 4.78 -8.24
CA GLN A 177 -6.08 3.54 -8.77
C GLN A 177 -7.16 2.46 -8.87
N ILE A 178 -7.23 1.83 -10.05
CA ILE A 178 -8.03 0.62 -10.26
C ILE A 178 -7.07 -0.46 -10.74
N ALA A 179 -7.00 -1.57 -10.02
CA ALA A 179 -6.18 -2.71 -10.40
C ALA A 179 -7.02 -3.98 -10.40
N SER A 180 -6.81 -4.82 -11.42
CA SER A 180 -7.28 -6.21 -11.40
C SER A 180 -6.12 -7.12 -11.03
N PHE A 181 -6.35 -8.02 -10.09
CA PHE A 181 -5.36 -8.99 -9.64
C PHE A 181 -5.58 -10.30 -10.37
N VAL A 182 -4.56 -10.73 -11.10
CA VAL A 182 -4.61 -11.87 -12.01
C VAL A 182 -3.73 -13.00 -11.48
N SER A 183 -4.22 -14.25 -11.60
CA SER A 183 -3.43 -15.43 -11.29
C SER A 183 -2.29 -15.59 -12.31
N PRO A 184 -1.02 -15.68 -11.89
CA PRO A 184 0.09 -15.96 -12.80
C PRO A 184 -0.05 -17.29 -13.55
N ARG A 185 -0.75 -18.27 -12.95
CA ARG A 185 -0.94 -19.62 -13.52
C ARG A 185 -2.04 -19.67 -14.58
N THR A 186 -3.15 -19.00 -14.34
CA THR A 186 -4.36 -19.16 -15.16
C THR A 186 -4.68 -17.95 -16.03
N GLY A 187 -4.05 -16.80 -15.77
CA GLY A 187 -4.38 -15.54 -16.45
C GLY A 187 -5.77 -15.00 -16.10
N LYS A 188 -6.52 -15.65 -15.21
CA LYS A 188 -7.86 -15.20 -14.80
C LYS A 188 -7.77 -14.12 -13.73
N SER A 189 -8.65 -13.12 -13.85
CA SER A 189 -8.86 -12.10 -12.82
C SER A 189 -9.55 -12.72 -11.61
N LEU A 190 -9.00 -12.49 -10.43
CA LEU A 190 -9.46 -13.06 -9.16
C LEU A 190 -9.98 -12.00 -8.20
N SER A 191 -9.47 -10.78 -8.32
CA SER A 191 -9.90 -9.66 -7.51
C SER A 191 -9.78 -8.36 -8.29
N LYS A 192 -10.60 -7.39 -7.92
CA LYS A 192 -10.47 -6.00 -8.36
C LYS A 192 -10.35 -5.13 -7.13
N ALA A 193 -9.38 -4.24 -7.12
CA ALA A 193 -9.29 -3.20 -6.10
C ALA A 193 -9.49 -1.82 -6.72
N LYS A 194 -10.18 -0.97 -5.97
CA LYS A 194 -10.35 0.45 -6.22
C LYS A 194 -9.77 1.18 -5.01
N VAL A 195 -8.81 2.08 -5.24
CA VAL A 195 -8.21 2.92 -4.20
C VAL A 195 -8.54 4.37 -4.48
N ILE A 196 -8.94 5.08 -3.44
CA ILE A 196 -9.19 6.52 -3.41
C ILE A 196 -8.35 7.11 -2.27
N ILE A 197 -7.63 8.19 -2.54
CA ILE A 197 -6.79 8.92 -1.59
C ILE A 197 -7.14 10.39 -1.67
N GLU A 198 -7.64 10.95 -0.57
CA GLU A 198 -8.02 12.35 -0.49
C GLU A 198 -7.31 13.04 0.67
N LEU A 199 -6.69 14.19 0.42
CA LEU A 199 -6.28 15.10 1.49
C LEU A 199 -7.48 16.01 1.83
N THR A 200 -8.01 15.87 3.04
CA THR A 200 -9.24 16.53 3.47
C THR A 200 -9.10 17.09 4.87
N LYS A 201 -10.01 18.00 5.24
CA LYS A 201 -10.04 18.52 6.62
C LYS A 201 -10.66 17.50 7.55
N ALA A 202 -10.21 17.46 8.80
CA ALA A 202 -10.78 16.59 9.84
C ALA A 202 -12.32 16.69 9.95
N SER A 203 -12.91 17.87 9.70
CA SER A 203 -14.37 18.08 9.73
C SER A 203 -15.16 17.33 8.66
N LYS A 204 -14.53 16.91 7.56
CA LYS A 204 -15.17 16.18 6.45
C LYS A 204 -15.11 14.66 6.63
N VAL A 205 -14.38 14.18 7.62
CA VAL A 205 -14.26 12.75 7.95
C VAL A 205 -15.56 12.28 8.62
N PRO A 206 -16.03 11.04 8.40
CA PRO A 206 -17.23 10.50 9.04
C PRO A 206 -17.24 10.70 10.56
N GLN A 207 -18.42 11.03 11.12
CA GLN A 207 -18.56 11.38 12.54
C GLN A 207 -17.99 10.31 13.48
N ARG A 208 -18.31 9.04 13.25
CA ARG A 208 -17.81 7.93 14.05
C ARG A 208 -16.27 7.88 14.13
N ILE A 209 -15.58 8.16 13.03
CA ILE A 209 -14.11 8.19 12.99
C ILE A 209 -13.56 9.39 13.76
N ARG A 210 -14.26 10.54 13.71
CA ARG A 210 -13.91 11.72 14.50
C ARG A 210 -14.09 11.48 16.00
N GLU A 211 -15.11 10.74 16.40
CA GLU A 211 -15.35 10.36 17.80
C GLU A 211 -14.23 9.44 18.32
N VAL A 212 -13.89 8.39 17.56
CA VAL A 212 -12.75 7.51 17.89
C VAL A 212 -11.44 8.29 17.99
N ARG A 213 -11.20 9.26 17.09
CA ARG A 213 -10.05 10.17 17.17
C ARG A 213 -10.05 10.98 18.46
N LYS A 214 -11.20 11.37 19.01
CA LYS A 214 -11.32 12.23 20.21
C LYS A 214 -11.19 11.45 21.52
N GLU A 215 -11.71 10.22 21.58
CA GLU A 215 -11.96 9.46 22.81
C GLU A 215 -10.74 9.27 23.74
N ARG A 216 -9.51 9.29 23.19
CA ARG A 216 -8.26 9.18 23.97
C ARG A 216 -7.17 10.16 23.52
N SER A 217 -7.60 11.34 23.09
CA SER A 217 -6.70 12.39 22.58
C SER A 217 -6.60 13.58 23.52
N ASN A 218 -5.81 14.58 23.12
CA ASN A 218 -5.67 15.83 23.85
C ASN A 218 -7.06 16.45 24.13
N PRO A 219 -7.42 16.73 25.41
CA PRO A 219 -8.71 17.34 25.76
C PRO A 219 -8.91 18.73 25.13
N PHE A 220 -7.82 19.38 24.70
CA PHE A 220 -7.83 20.67 24.02
C PHE A 220 -7.67 20.55 22.50
N LEU A 221 -7.97 19.39 21.91
CA LEU A 221 -7.88 19.18 20.45
C LEU A 221 -8.64 20.26 19.66
N ASP A 222 -9.79 20.72 20.17
CA ASP A 222 -10.61 21.74 19.51
C ASP A 222 -9.98 23.15 19.55
N LEU A 223 -8.94 23.37 20.36
CA LEU A 223 -8.16 24.63 20.41
C LEU A 223 -6.90 24.59 19.52
N LEU A 224 -6.53 23.42 19.01
CA LEU A 224 -5.38 23.26 18.14
C LEU A 224 -5.73 23.62 16.68
N PRO A 225 -4.72 23.95 15.85
CA PRO A 225 -4.92 24.14 14.42
C PRO A 225 -5.64 22.95 13.78
N VAL A 226 -6.49 23.22 12.79
CA VAL A 226 -7.22 22.18 12.08
C VAL A 226 -6.23 21.25 11.38
N GLU A 227 -6.34 19.96 11.68
CA GLU A 227 -5.51 18.92 11.07
C GLU A 227 -5.97 18.64 9.62
N ASP A 228 -4.98 18.49 8.74
CA ASP A 228 -5.17 17.86 7.44
C ASP A 228 -5.11 16.33 7.62
N VAL A 229 -6.09 15.66 7.01
CA VAL A 229 -6.29 14.22 7.12
C VAL A 229 -6.13 13.58 5.76
N VAL A 230 -5.24 12.58 5.67
CA VAL A 230 -5.16 11.69 4.51
C VAL A 230 -6.22 10.60 4.67
N HIS A 231 -7.29 10.72 3.90
CA HIS A 231 -8.36 9.72 3.85
C HIS A 231 -8.06 8.70 2.75
N TYR A 232 -7.61 7.51 3.17
CA TYR A 232 -7.33 6.38 2.28
C TYR A 232 -8.48 5.38 2.31
N THR A 233 -9.16 5.20 1.17
CA THR A 233 -10.25 4.24 1.03
C THR A 233 -9.90 3.20 -0.01
N ARG A 234 -9.98 1.93 0.37
CA ARG A 234 -9.75 0.80 -0.54
C ARG A 234 -10.96 -0.12 -0.57
N TYR A 235 -11.57 -0.23 -1.73
CA TYR A 235 -12.58 -1.24 -2.02
C TYR A 235 -11.92 -2.45 -2.66
N VAL A 236 -12.16 -3.63 -2.10
CA VAL A 236 -11.68 -4.90 -2.67
C VAL A 236 -12.90 -5.74 -3.02
N LYS A 237 -12.99 -6.17 -4.27
CA LYS A 237 -14.02 -7.11 -4.72
C LYS A 237 -13.35 -8.42 -5.11
N ILE A 238 -13.63 -9.47 -4.35
CA ILE A 238 -13.20 -10.83 -4.67
C ILE A 238 -14.16 -11.40 -5.71
N LEU A 239 -13.62 -11.89 -6.83
CA LEU A 239 -14.41 -12.52 -7.88
C LEU A 239 -14.49 -14.02 -7.57
N LYS A 240 -15.71 -14.51 -7.34
CA LYS A 240 -15.98 -15.96 -7.26
C LYS A 240 -15.77 -16.54 -8.66
N ASN A 241 -14.58 -17.08 -8.93
CA ASN A 241 -14.35 -17.85 -10.14
C ASN A 241 -14.98 -19.24 -9.97
N GLU A 242 -15.63 -19.74 -11.03
CA GLU A 242 -16.30 -21.03 -11.00
C GLU A 242 -15.35 -22.12 -10.50
N ARG A 243 -15.87 -22.93 -9.57
CA ARG A 243 -15.21 -24.05 -8.87
C ARG A 243 -14.91 -25.21 -9.83
N GLY A 244 -14.15 -24.95 -10.89
CA GLY A 244 -13.60 -26.00 -11.74
C GLY A 244 -12.56 -26.76 -10.94
N LYS A 245 -12.91 -27.97 -10.47
CA LYS A 245 -12.06 -28.90 -9.71
C LYS A 245 -10.69 -29.20 -10.35
N THR A 246 -10.47 -28.77 -11.59
CA THR A 246 -9.25 -28.94 -12.40
C THR A 246 -8.20 -27.84 -12.24
N VAL A 247 -8.50 -26.74 -11.54
CA VAL A 247 -7.63 -25.56 -11.45
C VAL A 247 -7.14 -25.39 -10.01
N GLY A 248 -5.91 -25.80 -9.72
CA GLY A 248 -5.31 -25.69 -8.38
C GLY A 248 -5.14 -24.25 -7.87
N PRO A 249 -4.42 -24.08 -6.75
CA PRO A 249 -4.99 -24.04 -5.41
C PRO A 249 -6.16 -23.05 -5.27
N TRP A 250 -7.22 -23.54 -4.65
CA TRP A 250 -8.34 -22.84 -4.04
C TRP A 250 -7.85 -21.57 -3.31
N ILE A 251 -8.15 -20.40 -3.85
CA ILE A 251 -7.90 -19.15 -3.13
C ILE A 251 -9.03 -18.99 -2.11
N ASN A 252 -8.75 -19.42 -0.88
CA ASN A 252 -9.70 -19.33 0.22
C ASN A 252 -9.69 -17.94 0.89
N ALA A 253 -8.59 -17.20 0.73
CA ALA A 253 -8.43 -15.86 1.28
C ALA A 253 -7.48 -15.02 0.40
N ILE A 254 -7.70 -13.71 0.39
CA ILE A 254 -6.79 -12.74 -0.22
C ILE A 254 -6.23 -11.88 0.90
N SER A 255 -4.91 -11.95 1.10
CA SER A 255 -4.21 -11.03 2.00
C SER A 255 -3.89 -9.75 1.25
N VAL A 256 -4.21 -8.60 1.85
CA VAL A 256 -3.96 -7.29 1.23
C VAL A 256 -2.99 -6.51 2.09
N ILE A 257 -1.82 -6.22 1.51
CA ILE A 257 -0.75 -5.48 2.19
C ILE A 257 -0.76 -4.03 1.70
N THR A 258 -1.09 -3.10 2.59
CA THR A 258 -0.93 -1.65 2.34
C THR A 258 0.45 -1.21 2.81
N ARG A 259 1.21 -0.51 1.96
CA ARG A 259 2.48 0.11 2.36
C ARG A 259 2.32 1.62 2.27
N ILE A 260 2.52 2.30 3.39
CA ILE A 260 2.47 3.75 3.48
C ILE A 260 3.90 4.22 3.74
N ARG A 261 4.43 5.03 2.84
CA ARG A 261 5.76 5.64 2.99
C ARG A 261 5.57 7.04 3.57
N ILE A 262 6.28 7.34 4.66
CA ILE A 262 6.16 8.61 5.39
C ILE A 262 7.45 9.43 5.42
N ASP A 263 8.50 8.96 4.76
CA ASP A 263 9.83 9.56 4.72
C ASP A 263 9.82 11.03 4.30
N ASP A 264 8.98 11.39 3.33
CA ASP A 264 8.85 12.77 2.87
C ASP A 264 8.22 13.68 3.94
N PHE A 265 7.36 13.17 4.82
CA PHE A 265 6.81 13.93 5.95
C PHE A 265 7.79 14.05 7.12
N LEU A 266 8.67 13.07 7.31
CA LEU A 266 9.66 13.11 8.39
C LEU A 266 10.71 14.21 8.20
N LYS A 267 11.00 14.57 6.94
CA LYS A 267 11.98 15.63 6.60
C LYS A 267 11.56 17.02 7.06
N GLU A 268 10.25 17.24 7.19
CA GLU A 268 9.65 18.50 7.64
C GLU A 268 9.57 18.62 9.18
N MET A 269 10.04 17.60 9.91
CA MET A 269 10.06 17.61 11.38
C MET A 269 11.32 18.30 11.92
N ASP A 270 11.17 18.91 13.10
CA ASP A 270 12.30 19.49 13.83
C ASP A 270 13.31 18.40 14.25
N ASP A 271 14.54 18.83 14.54
CA ASP A 271 15.55 17.93 15.06
C ASP A 271 15.11 17.33 16.42
N PRO A 272 15.28 16.01 16.62
CA PRO A 272 14.69 15.33 17.76
C PRO A 272 15.40 15.64 19.08
N SER A 273 16.63 16.17 19.07
CA SER A 273 17.36 16.43 20.31
C SER A 273 16.81 17.68 21.01
N ASP A 274 16.11 17.48 22.12
CA ASP A 274 15.70 18.54 23.03
C ASP A 274 16.29 18.26 24.42
N VAL A 275 16.58 19.32 25.17
CA VAL A 275 17.16 19.21 26.52
C VAL A 275 16.11 19.67 27.52
N MET A 276 15.65 18.76 28.35
CA MET A 276 14.69 19.04 29.40
C MET A 276 15.39 19.04 30.75
N TYR A 277 15.09 20.04 31.59
CA TYR A 277 15.55 20.08 32.97
C TYR A 277 14.42 19.61 33.87
N VAL A 278 14.67 18.56 34.66
CA VAL A 278 13.71 17.98 35.60
C VAL A 278 14.24 18.21 37.01
N SER A 279 13.38 18.69 37.92
CA SER A 279 13.76 18.85 39.32
C SER A 279 13.97 17.47 39.95
N SER A 280 15.08 17.28 40.63
CA SER A 280 15.32 16.13 41.50
C SER A 280 14.74 16.40 42.90
N ASP A 281 14.38 15.34 43.61
CA ASP A 281 13.89 15.39 44.99
C ASP A 281 14.93 15.98 45.97
N GLU A 282 16.22 16.01 45.58
CA GLU A 282 17.33 16.52 46.40
C GLU A 282 17.58 18.04 46.25
N GLY A 283 16.74 18.76 45.51
CA GLY A 283 16.86 20.22 45.34
C GLY A 283 17.79 20.68 44.22
N ASP A 284 18.37 19.73 43.47
CA ASP A 284 19.09 19.97 42.22
C ASP A 284 18.20 19.74 40.99
N PHE A 285 18.70 20.11 39.81
CA PHE A 285 18.05 19.80 38.53
C PHE A 285 18.89 18.79 37.75
N GLU A 286 18.23 17.83 37.12
CA GLU A 286 18.86 16.88 36.21
C GLU A 286 18.57 17.27 34.76
N GLN A 287 19.61 17.25 33.93
CA GLN A 287 19.49 17.42 32.50
C GLN A 287 19.13 16.07 31.86
N GLN A 288 17.91 15.97 31.32
CA GLN A 288 17.45 14.80 30.59
C GLN A 288 17.38 15.12 29.10
N ASN A 289 18.08 14.32 28.29
CA ASN A 289 17.89 14.36 26.84
C ASN A 289 16.50 13.81 26.53
N SER A 290 15.67 14.65 25.94
CA SER A 290 14.33 14.29 25.49
C SER A 290 14.32 14.25 23.97
N GLU A 291 13.63 13.26 23.42
CA GLU A 291 13.37 13.25 21.99
C GLU A 291 12.08 14.02 21.71
N ARG A 292 12.15 15.07 20.89
CA ARG A 292 10.95 15.71 20.34
C ARG A 292 10.24 14.71 19.44
N VAL A 293 9.00 14.39 19.82
CA VAL A 293 8.15 13.44 19.10
C VAL A 293 6.89 14.08 18.57
N TYR A 294 6.40 13.54 17.48
CA TYR A 294 5.14 13.89 16.84
C TYR A 294 4.19 12.71 16.90
N HIS A 295 2.90 12.99 17.10
CA HIS A 295 1.86 11.96 17.17
C HIS A 295 1.03 11.97 15.89
N LEU A 296 1.14 10.89 15.11
CA LEU A 296 0.26 10.62 13.98
C LEU A 296 -0.82 9.62 14.40
N HIS A 297 -2.09 9.99 14.25
CA HIS A 297 -3.19 9.08 14.52
C HIS A 297 -3.58 8.30 13.26
N LEU A 298 -3.41 6.98 13.31
CA LEU A 298 -3.80 6.05 12.26
C LEU A 298 -5.08 5.32 12.67
N ILE A 299 -6.19 5.63 12.01
CA ILE A 299 -7.47 4.96 12.22
C ILE A 299 -7.78 4.09 11.01
N ILE A 300 -7.99 2.80 11.24
CA ILE A 300 -8.28 1.79 10.22
C ILE A 300 -9.69 1.29 10.48
N GLN A 301 -10.58 1.50 9.51
CA GLN A 301 -11.91 0.90 9.51
C GLN A 301 -11.99 -0.17 8.42
N GLU A 302 -12.40 -1.38 8.80
CA GLU A 302 -12.64 -2.50 7.91
C GLU A 302 -14.13 -2.86 7.92
N THR A 303 -14.77 -2.80 6.74
CA THR A 303 -16.20 -3.08 6.60
C THR A 303 -16.45 -4.15 5.53
N SER A 304 -17.27 -5.16 5.84
CA SER A 304 -17.82 -6.12 4.88
C SER A 304 -19.31 -6.31 5.15
N ILE A 305 -20.15 -6.03 4.15
CA ILE A 305 -21.61 -6.24 4.26
C ILE A 305 -21.92 -7.75 4.22
N GLU A 306 -21.24 -8.51 3.35
CA GLU A 306 -21.49 -9.95 3.17
C GLU A 306 -21.09 -10.76 4.41
N ASP A 307 -20.01 -10.35 5.08
CA ASP A 307 -19.47 -11.04 6.26
C ASP A 307 -19.87 -10.38 7.59
N ASN A 308 -20.71 -9.33 7.55
CA ASN A 308 -21.12 -8.52 8.70
C ASN A 308 -19.92 -8.05 9.56
N ILE A 309 -18.87 -7.56 8.90
CA ILE A 309 -17.67 -7.03 9.55
C ILE A 309 -17.78 -5.51 9.58
N ASP A 310 -17.52 -4.92 10.74
CA ASP A 310 -17.34 -3.48 10.91
C ASP A 310 -16.43 -3.25 12.11
N HIS A 311 -15.12 -3.32 11.86
CA HIS A 311 -14.09 -3.18 12.88
C HIS A 311 -13.36 -1.86 12.70
N ILE A 312 -13.11 -1.19 13.82
CA ILE A 312 -12.30 0.02 13.86
C ILE A 312 -11.12 -0.22 14.78
N GLN A 313 -9.92 0.12 14.30
CA GLN A 313 -8.70 0.13 15.09
C GLN A 313 -8.10 1.53 15.05
N HIS A 314 -7.60 1.98 16.19
CA HIS A 314 -6.94 3.26 16.37
C HIS A 314 -5.55 3.04 16.93
N TYR A 315 -4.56 3.50 16.18
CA TYR A 315 -3.16 3.51 16.60
C TYR A 315 -2.65 4.94 16.68
N ARG A 316 -1.89 5.23 17.73
CA ARG A 316 -1.02 6.41 17.78
C ARG A 316 0.37 5.98 17.36
N VAL A 317 0.80 6.49 16.22
CA VAL A 317 2.16 6.31 15.70
C VAL A 317 3.00 7.45 16.23
N VAL A 318 4.01 7.11 17.04
CA VAL A 318 4.93 8.09 17.62
C VAL A 318 6.16 8.16 16.73
N LEU A 319 6.43 9.35 16.22
CA LEU A 319 7.39 9.62 15.15
C LEU A 319 8.39 10.68 15.59
N ASN A 320 9.60 10.63 15.04
CA ASN A 320 10.54 11.75 15.02
C ASN A 320 11.18 11.84 13.63
N LYS A 321 12.09 12.80 13.43
CA LYS A 321 12.82 12.98 12.15
C LYS A 321 13.56 11.72 11.69
N SER A 322 13.99 10.86 12.62
CA SER A 322 14.71 9.61 12.35
C SER A 322 13.79 8.46 11.93
N GLY A 323 12.49 8.50 12.26
CA GLY A 323 11.56 7.43 11.90
C GLY A 323 10.40 7.21 12.86
N ILE A 324 9.85 6.01 12.78
CA ILE A 324 8.83 5.53 13.72
C ILE A 324 9.54 5.02 14.98
N ILE A 325 9.21 5.60 16.12
CA ILE A 325 9.75 5.18 17.43
C ILE A 325 8.94 4.00 17.96
N ARG A 326 7.61 4.13 17.95
CA ARG A 326 6.69 3.10 18.47
C ARG A 326 5.27 3.25 17.94
N LEU A 327 4.49 2.18 18.10
CA LEU A 327 3.07 2.11 17.83
C LEU A 327 2.32 1.83 19.13
N GLU A 328 1.35 2.68 19.45
CA GLU A 328 0.51 2.53 20.62
C GLU A 328 -0.92 2.22 20.17
N ASN A 329 -1.47 1.09 20.61
CA ASN A 329 -2.85 0.73 20.31
C ASN A 329 -3.79 1.44 21.29
N LEU A 330 -4.70 2.25 20.75
CA LEU A 330 -5.71 2.99 21.51
C LEU A 330 -7.08 2.31 21.46
N SER A 331 -7.24 1.27 20.63
CA SER A 331 -8.43 0.43 20.54
C SER A 331 -8.44 -0.58 21.69
N GLN A 332 -9.41 -0.44 22.60
CA GLN A 332 -9.83 -1.47 23.56
C GLN A 332 -11.34 -1.49 23.62
#